data_AF-A0A6J4HSU8-F1
#
_entry.id   AF-A0A6J4HSU8-F1
#
_cell.length_a   1.000
_cell.length_b   1.000
_cell.length_c   1.000
_cell.angle_alpha   90.00
_cell.angle_beta   90.00
_cell.angle_gamma   90.00
#
_symmetry.space_group_name_H-M   'P 1'
#
loop_
_entity.id
_entity.type
_entity.pdbx_description
1 polymer ?
#
loop_
_entity_poly.entity_id
_entity_poly.type
_entity_poly.pdbx_seq_one_letter_code
_entity_poly.pdbx_strand_id
1 'polypeptide(L)'
;MNDTHGHHVGDDLLVAVARRLSGLVRPGDTLARVSGDEFIFLCEDLRSPDDVEILARRIDDAFVQPFVLGSIRLVSPSAWCRS
;
A
#
# COMPACT_ATOMS: atom_id res chain seq x y z
N MET A 1 -18.36 9.49 17.44
CA MET A 1 -18.65 9.63 16.00
C MET A 1 -19.20 8.29 15.53
N ASN A 2 -20.22 8.27 14.67
CA ASN A 2 -21.07 7.10 14.39
C ASN A 2 -20.27 5.88 13.90
N ASP A 3 -20.22 4.80 14.69
CA ASP A 3 -19.40 3.59 14.50
C ASP A 3 -19.66 2.83 13.17
N THR A 4 -20.77 3.10 12.49
CA THR A 4 -21.14 2.38 11.26
C THR A 4 -20.45 2.91 10.00
N HIS A 5 -20.07 4.20 9.94
CA HIS A 5 -19.48 4.78 8.72
C HIS A 5 -17.95 4.64 8.66
N GLY A 6 -17.29 4.50 9.81
CA GLY A 6 -15.82 4.39 9.89
C GLY A 6 -15.27 3.04 9.43
N HIS A 7 -15.97 1.95 9.75
CA HIS A 7 -15.52 0.59 9.40
C HIS A 7 -15.57 0.35 7.88
N HIS A 8 -16.63 0.80 7.21
CA HIS A 8 -16.77 0.64 5.75
C HIS A 8 -15.70 1.41 4.98
N VAL A 9 -15.36 2.63 5.41
CA VAL A 9 -14.28 3.42 4.78
C VAL A 9 -12.91 2.78 5.02
N GLY A 10 -12.70 2.18 6.20
CA GLY A 10 -11.49 1.42 6.51
C GLY A 10 -11.32 0.19 5.62
N ASP A 11 -12.36 -0.63 5.48
CA ASP A 11 -12.33 -1.80 4.60
C ASP A 11 -12.12 -1.42 3.13
N ASP A 12 -12.81 -0.37 2.65
CA ASP A 12 -12.63 0.15 1.30
C ASP A 12 -11.21 0.66 1.07
N LEU A 13 -10.60 1.30 2.08
CA LEU A 13 -9.21 1.72 2.02
C LEU A 13 -8.27 0.52 1.93
N LEU A 14 -8.48 -0.51 2.75
CA LEU A 14 -7.65 -1.73 2.71
C LEU A 14 -7.75 -2.45 1.36
N VAL A 15 -8.95 -2.50 0.76
CA VAL A 15 -9.14 -3.03 -0.59
C VAL A 15 -8.42 -2.17 -1.63
N ALA A 16 -8.49 -0.84 -1.52
CA ALA A 16 -7.82 0.07 -2.44
C ALA A 16 -6.28 -0.02 -2.33
N VAL A 17 -5.76 -0.14 -1.10
CA VAL A 17 -4.34 -0.39 -0.81
C VAL A 17 -3.90 -1.71 -1.42
N ALA A 18 -4.64 -2.81 -1.16
CA ALA A 18 -4.33 -4.12 -1.70
C ALA A 18 -4.26 -4.09 -3.23
N ARG A 19 -5.27 -3.50 -3.89
CA ARG A 19 -5.30 -3.35 -5.36
C ARG A 19 -4.09 -2.57 -5.89
N ARG A 20 -3.73 -1.48 -5.21
CA ARG A 20 -2.59 -0.65 -5.61
C ARG A 20 -1.26 -1.39 -5.46
N LEU A 21 -1.07 -2.06 -4.32
CA LEU A 21 0.13 -2.87 -4.06
C LEU A 21 0.22 -4.06 -5.01
N SER A 22 -0.89 -4.73 -5.33
CA SER A 22 -0.92 -5.83 -6.30
C SER A 22 -0.44 -5.41 -7.69
N GLY A 23 -0.66 -4.15 -8.09
CA GLY A 23 -0.12 -3.62 -9.35
C GLY A 23 1.41 -3.41 -9.34
N LEU A 24 2.06 -3.49 -8.18
CA LEU A 24 3.51 -3.36 -8.03
C LEU A 24 4.24 -4.71 -8.02
N VAL A 25 3.51 -5.79 -7.71
CA VAL A 25 4.02 -7.17 -7.63
C VAL A 25 4.54 -7.60 -8.99
N ARG A 26 5.81 -8.04 -9.04
CA ARG A 26 6.41 -8.58 -10.26
C ARG A 26 6.02 -10.07 -10.41
N PRO A 27 6.08 -10.64 -11.62
CA PRO A 27 5.91 -12.08 -11.79
C PRO A 27 6.89 -12.86 -10.91
N GLY A 28 6.40 -13.81 -10.11
CA GLY A 28 7.20 -14.59 -9.15
C GLY A 28 7.19 -14.03 -7.73
N ASP A 29 6.92 -12.74 -7.54
CA ASP A 29 6.76 -12.16 -6.21
C ASP A 29 5.35 -12.42 -5.67
N THR A 30 5.22 -12.46 -4.35
CA THR A 30 3.94 -12.64 -3.66
C THR A 30 3.64 -11.45 -2.75
N LEU A 31 2.42 -10.94 -2.82
CA LEU A 31 1.88 -9.99 -1.86
C LEU A 31 0.87 -10.71 -0.95
N ALA A 32 1.07 -10.62 0.35
CA ALA A 32 0.16 -11.16 1.36
C ALA A 32 -0.32 -10.05 2.30
N ARG A 33 -1.59 -10.13 2.74
CA ARG A 33 -2.09 -9.35 3.87
C ARG A 33 -2.08 -10.26 5.10
N VAL A 34 -1.34 -9.89 6.13
CA VAL A 34 -1.12 -10.74 7.31
C VAL A 34 -2.12 -10.44 8.41
N SER A 35 -2.36 -9.16 8.67
CA SER A 35 -3.32 -8.69 9.66
C SER A 35 -3.94 -7.37 9.16
N GLY A 36 -4.87 -6.79 9.91
CA GLY A 36 -5.69 -5.63 9.57
C GLY A 36 -5.16 -4.75 8.42
N ASP A 37 -4.11 -3.98 8.70
CA ASP A 37 -3.42 -3.06 7.77
C ASP A 37 -1.98 -3.48 7.41
N GLU A 38 -1.55 -4.68 7.81
CA GLU A 38 -0.20 -5.19 7.55
C GLU A 38 -0.12 -6.00 6.25
N PHE A 39 0.76 -5.56 5.34
CA PHE A 39 1.06 -6.22 4.08
C PHE A 39 2.52 -6.63 4.00
N ILE A 40 2.79 -7.82 3.47
CA ILE A 40 4.13 -8.38 3.27
C ILE A 40 4.33 -8.69 1.79
N PHE A 41 5.48 -8.26 1.26
CA PHE A 41 6.01 -8.71 -0.02
C PHE A 41 7.03 -9.82 0.22
N LEU A 42 6.82 -10.98 -0.39
CA LEU A 42 7.82 -12.03 -0.55
C LEU A 42 8.39 -11.92 -1.96
N CYS A 43 9.66 -11.57 -2.07
CA CYS A 43 10.34 -11.37 -3.36
C CYS A 43 11.33 -12.50 -3.59
N GLU A 44 11.20 -13.22 -4.71
CA GLU A 44 11.98 -14.44 -4.97
C GLU A 44 13.29 -14.18 -5.73
N ASP A 45 13.40 -13.08 -6.49
CA ASP A 45 14.57 -12.74 -7.33
C ASP A 45 15.17 -11.37 -6.96
N LEU A 46 15.47 -11.17 -5.67
CA LEU A 46 16.25 -10.03 -5.21
C LEU A 46 17.74 -10.35 -5.33
N ARG A 47 18.45 -9.63 -6.20
CA ARG A 47 19.87 -9.89 -6.51
C ARG A 47 20.80 -8.90 -5.81
N SER A 48 20.30 -7.74 -5.42
CA SER A 48 21.05 -6.75 -4.65
C SER A 48 20.15 -5.97 -3.66
N PRO A 49 20.75 -5.27 -2.68
CA PRO A 49 20.03 -4.31 -1.85
C PRO A 49 19.31 -3.22 -2.66
N ASP A 50 19.84 -2.84 -3.82
CA ASP A 50 19.23 -1.84 -4.69
C ASP A 50 17.86 -2.30 -5.22
N ASP A 51 17.65 -3.60 -5.43
CA ASP A 51 16.34 -4.13 -5.85
C ASP A 51 15.25 -3.86 -4.80
N VAL A 52 15.63 -3.97 -3.52
CA VAL A 52 14.75 -3.66 -2.39
C VAL A 52 14.47 -2.16 -2.33
N GLU A 53 15.49 -1.32 -2.51
CA GLU A 53 15.32 0.14 -2.53
C GLU A 53 14.41 0.59 -3.68
N ILE A 54 14.56 -0.01 -4.87
CA ILE A 54 13.67 0.23 -6.01
C ILE A 54 12.23 -0.16 -5.69
N LEU A 55 12.00 -1.31 -5.06
CA LEU A 55 10.65 -1.73 -4.66
C LEU A 55 10.05 -0.76 -3.63
N ALA A 56 10.82 -0.40 -2.59
CA ALA A 56 10.39 0.55 -1.57
C ALA A 56 9.99 1.89 -2.19
N ARG A 57 10.80 2.41 -3.12
CA ARG A 57 10.49 3.67 -3.83
C ARG A 57 9.22 3.57 -4.67
N ARG A 58 9.00 2.46 -5.37
CA ARG A 58 7.76 2.23 -6.13
C ARG A 58 6.53 2.18 -5.23
N ILE A 59 6.67 1.63 -4.03
CA ILE A 59 5.59 1.62 -3.02
C ILE A 59 5.33 3.06 -2.57
N ASP A 60 6.35 3.83 -2.19
CA ASP A 60 6.19 5.22 -1.79
C ASP A 60 5.52 6.06 -2.89
N ASP A 61 6.00 5.97 -4.12
CA ASP A 61 5.46 6.69 -5.28
C ASP A 61 3.97 6.34 -5.53
N ALA A 62 3.59 5.08 -5.29
CA ALA A 62 2.20 4.66 -5.40
C ALA A 62 1.31 5.28 -4.30
N PHE A 63 1.84 5.53 -3.11
CA PHE A 63 1.08 6.10 -1.98
C PHE A 63 1.01 7.64 -2.01
N VAL A 64 1.84 8.31 -2.83
CA VAL A 64 1.68 9.74 -3.15
C VAL A 64 0.33 10.00 -3.81
N GLN A 65 -0.15 9.06 -4.63
CA GLN A 65 -1.45 9.21 -5.27
C GLN A 65 -2.58 9.07 -4.25
N PRO A 66 -3.60 9.95 -4.26
CA PRO A 66 -4.75 9.81 -3.37
C PRO A 66 -5.50 8.50 -3.59
N PHE A 67 -6.12 7.97 -2.54
CA PHE A 67 -7.15 6.93 -2.60
C PHE A 67 -8.52 7.59 -2.71
N VAL A 68 -9.30 7.22 -3.73
CA VAL A 68 -10.66 7.72 -3.93
C VAL A 68 -11.62 6.61 -3.51
N LEU A 69 -12.34 6.82 -2.41
CA LEU A 69 -13.26 5.87 -1.78
C LEU A 69 -14.67 6.49 -1.79
N GLY A 70 -15.44 6.22 -2.84
CA GLY A 70 -16.73 6.89 -3.06
C GLY A 70 -16.57 8.41 -3.18
N SER A 71 -17.16 9.17 -2.26
CA SER A 71 -17.03 10.64 -2.20
C SER A 71 -15.83 11.12 -1.36
N ILE A 72 -15.09 10.20 -0.73
CA ILE A 72 -13.96 10.53 0.15
C ILE A 72 -12.66 10.42 -0.66
N ARG A 73 -11.79 11.41 -0.51
CA ARG A 73 -10.44 11.39 -1.07
C ARG A 73 -9.44 11.39 0.08
N LEU A 74 -8.74 10.28 0.28
CA LEU A 74 -7.69 10.14 1.28
C LEU A 74 -6.33 10.36 0.61
N VAL A 75 -5.55 11.28 1.15
CA VAL A 75 -4.16 11.46 0.78
C VAL A 75 -3.30 10.89 1.88
N SER A 76 -2.32 10.07 1.53
CA SER A 76 -1.27 9.73 2.50
C SER A 76 -0.57 11.04 2.86
N PRO A 77 -0.43 11.41 4.15
CA PRO A 77 0.47 12.46 4.56
C PRO A 77 1.89 11.93 4.34
N SER A 78 2.35 11.92 3.10
CA SER A 78 3.72 11.55 2.76
C SER A 78 4.64 12.66 3.28
N ALA A 79 4.98 12.54 4.56
CA ALA A 79 6.13 13.17 5.17
C ALA A 79 6.95 12.05 5.82
N TRP A 80 7.54 11.20 4.97
CA TRP A 80 8.85 10.64 5.30
C TRP A 80 9.79 11.84 5.48
N CYS A 81 9.81 12.40 6.69
CA CYS A 81 10.76 13.42 7.08
C CYS A 81 12.13 12.74 7.06
N ARG A 82 12.87 12.91 5.96
CA ARG A 82 14.29 12.55 5.92
C ARG A 82 14.99 13.33 7.04
N SER A 83 15.40 12.64 8.09
CA SER A 83 16.36 13.12 9.09
C SER A 83 17.48 12.10 9.16
#